data_AF-A0A6P0HS93-F1
#
_entry.id   AF-A0A6P0HS93-F1
#
_cell.length_a   1.000
_cell.length_b   1.000
_cell.length_c   1.000
_cell.angle_alpha   90.00
_cell.angle_beta   90.00
_cell.angle_gamma   90.00
#
_symmetry.space_group_name_H-M   'P 1'
#
loop_
_entity.id
_entity.type
_entity.pdbx_description
1 polymer ?
#
loop_
_entity_poly.entity_id
_entity_poly.type
_entity_poly.pdbx_seq_one_letter_code
_entity_poly.pdbx_strand_id
1 'polypeptide(L)'
;MIMGIISGYWGYRQLGRFTERHRLTLIKLLNIPQACVPSYSTMRRVMVQLDYQKLQIAFNQWSQQYSKTRSREWVSIDGKSLKNTVENYGYI
;
A
#
# COMPACT_ATOMS: atom_id res chain seq x y z
N MET A 1 5.01 0.51 -2.93
CA MET A 1 4.16 -0.63 -2.53
C MET A 1 2.69 -0.26 -2.65
N ILE A 2 2.21 0.73 -1.87
CA ILE A 2 0.81 1.22 -1.93
C ILE A 2 0.40 1.55 -3.37
N MET A 3 1.21 2.34 -4.09
CA MET A 3 0.94 2.67 -5.50
C MET A 3 0.79 1.44 -6.41
N GLY A 4 1.64 0.43 -6.24
CA GLY A 4 1.56 -0.80 -7.03
C GLY A 4 0.30 -1.62 -6.69
N ILE A 5 -0.08 -1.68 -5.41
CA ILE A 5 -1.31 -2.38 -4.97
C ILE A 5 -2.54 -1.68 -5.55
N ILE A 6 -2.61 -0.35 -5.48
CA ILE A 6 -3.71 0.44 -6.07
C ILE A 6 -3.76 0.26 -7.61
N SER A 7 -2.61 0.11 -8.26
CA SER A 7 -2.51 -0.20 -9.69
C SER A 7 -2.80 -1.68 -10.04
N GLY A 8 -3.26 -2.49 -9.09
CA GLY A 8 -3.65 -3.90 -9.32
C GLY A 8 -2.52 -4.92 -9.22
N TYR A 9 -1.34 -4.54 -8.72
CA TYR A 9 -0.22 -5.44 -8.49
C TYR A 9 -0.26 -5.98 -7.05
N TRP A 10 -0.99 -7.07 -6.85
CA TRP A 10 -1.27 -7.63 -5.51
C TRP A 10 -0.16 -8.55 -4.97
N GLY A 11 0.72 -9.07 -5.84
CA GLY A 11 1.78 -10.00 -5.45
C GLY A 11 3.17 -9.36 -5.34
N TYR A 12 4.04 -9.92 -4.49
CA TYR A 12 5.43 -9.46 -4.35
C TYR A 12 6.21 -9.43 -5.67
N ARG A 13 6.07 -10.47 -6.51
CA ARG A 13 6.73 -10.54 -7.83
C ARG A 13 6.16 -9.49 -8.78
N GLN A 14 4.86 -9.24 -8.71
CA GLN A 14 4.17 -8.24 -9.50
C GLN A 14 4.62 -6.82 -9.10
N LEU A 15 4.77 -6.55 -7.80
CA LEU A 15 5.32 -5.29 -7.29
C LEU A 15 6.76 -5.05 -7.74
N GLY A 16 7.62 -6.08 -7.72
CA GLY A 16 8.99 -5.95 -8.24
C GLY A 16 9.02 -5.64 -9.74
N ARG A 17 8.11 -6.24 -10.53
CA ARG A 17 7.97 -5.89 -11.95
C ARG A 17 7.43 -4.48 -12.16
N PHE A 18 6.47 -4.05 -11.34
CA PHE A 18 5.92 -2.70 -11.38
C PHE A 18 7.01 -1.65 -11.15
N THR A 19 7.88 -1.85 -10.17
CA THR A 19 8.95 -0.89 -9.87
C THR A 19 10.04 -0.87 -10.91
N GLU A 20 10.34 -2.01 -11.55
CA GLU A 20 11.29 -2.03 -12.65
C GLU A 20 10.71 -1.33 -13.89
N ARG A 21 9.46 -1.65 -14.23
CA ARG A 21 8.75 -1.03 -15.37
C ARG A 21 8.59 0.49 -15.22
N HIS A 22 8.29 0.96 -14.01
CA HIS A 22 8.08 2.38 -13.73
C HIS A 22 9.27 3.05 -13.04
N ARG A 23 10.47 2.47 -13.13
CA ARG A 23 11.66 2.90 -12.39
C ARG A 23 11.93 4.39 -12.48
N LEU A 24 12.05 4.91 -13.72
CA LEU A 24 12.35 6.32 -13.96
C LEU A 24 11.26 7.25 -13.40
N THR A 25 10.00 6.89 -13.58
CA THR A 25 8.86 7.65 -13.08
C THR A 25 8.83 7.67 -11.55
N LEU A 26 9.08 6.52 -10.91
CA LEU A 26 9.11 6.40 -9.46
C LEU A 26 10.25 7.20 -8.83
N ILE A 27 11.44 7.18 -9.44
CA ILE A 27 12.58 7.97 -8.98
C ILE A 27 12.26 9.46 -9.02
N LYS A 28 11.64 9.93 -10.11
CA LYS A 28 11.24 11.34 -10.25
C LYS A 28 10.13 11.74 -9.28
N LEU A 29 9.09 10.90 -9.13
CA LEU A 29 7.94 11.19 -8.28
C LEU A 29 8.25 11.14 -6.78
N LEU A 30 9.04 10.15 -6.35
CA LEU A 30 9.37 9.93 -4.95
C LEU A 30 10.69 10.59 -4.54
N ASN A 31 11.38 11.25 -5.48
CA ASN A 31 12.68 11.88 -5.29
C ASN A 31 13.69 10.96 -4.58
N ILE A 32 13.82 9.72 -5.09
CA ILE A 32 14.61 8.67 -4.42
C ILE A 32 16.11 9.00 -4.54
N PRO A 33 16.83 9.15 -3.42
CA PRO A 33 18.28 9.38 -3.46
C PRO A 33 18.97 8.18 -4.11
N GLN A 34 19.99 8.44 -4.94
CA GLN A 34 20.76 7.42 -5.66
C GLN A 34 20.02 6.69 -6.79
N ALA A 35 18.80 7.12 -7.18
CA ALA A 35 18.08 6.61 -8.34
C ALA A 35 17.90 5.08 -8.39
N CYS A 36 17.93 4.42 -7.22
CA CYS A 36 17.82 2.99 -7.10
C CYS A 36 16.46 2.62 -6.53
N VAL A 37 15.67 1.88 -7.32
CA VAL A 37 14.41 1.32 -6.83
C VAL A 37 14.70 0.03 -6.06
N PRO A 38 13.95 -0.25 -4.96
CA PRO A 38 14.20 -1.45 -4.19
C PRO A 38 13.96 -2.71 -5.03
N SER A 39 14.85 -3.70 -4.89
CA SER A 39 14.67 -5.00 -5.52
C SER A 39 13.52 -5.79 -4.89
N TYR A 40 13.05 -6.84 -5.58
CA TYR A 40 12.04 -7.78 -5.06
C TYR A 40 12.35 -8.25 -3.63
N SER A 41 13.61 -8.67 -3.37
CA SER A 41 14.03 -9.15 -2.05
C SER A 41 13.95 -8.06 -0.99
N THR A 42 14.23 -6.82 -1.37
CA THR A 42 14.13 -5.65 -0.47
C THR A 42 12.67 -5.35 -0.15
N MET A 43 11.79 -5.36 -1.15
CA MET A 43 10.35 -5.18 -0.94
C MET A 43 9.76 -6.26 -0.04
N ARG A 44 10.12 -7.52 -0.26
CA ARG A 44 9.68 -8.63 0.58
C ARG A 44 10.12 -8.45 2.03
N ARG A 45 11.40 -8.11 2.27
CA ARG A 45 11.88 -7.88 3.64
C ARG A 45 11.11 -6.76 4.33
N VAL A 46 10.92 -5.64 3.64
CA VAL A 46 10.12 -4.52 4.17
C VAL A 46 8.71 -4.99 4.51
N MET A 47 8.00 -5.66 3.59
CA MET A 47 6.61 -6.10 3.85
C MET A 47 6.48 -7.13 4.98
N VAL A 48 7.49 -7.98 5.20
CA VAL A 48 7.49 -8.93 6.32
C VAL A 48 7.77 -8.24 7.66
N GLN A 49 8.62 -7.21 7.67
CA GLN A 49 9.03 -6.51 8.89
C GLN A 49 8.17 -5.28 9.22
N LEU A 50 7.30 -4.88 8.30
CA LEU A 50 6.48 -3.69 8.43
C LEU A 50 5.31 -3.94 9.39
N ASP A 51 5.19 -3.08 10.39
CA ASP A 51 4.02 -3.01 11.25
C ASP A 51 2.85 -2.38 10.47
N TYR A 52 1.88 -3.21 10.10
CA TYR A 52 0.71 -2.78 9.32
C TYR A 52 -0.16 -1.77 10.07
N GLN A 53 -0.23 -1.81 11.40
CA GLN A 53 -1.02 -0.85 12.17
C GLN A 53 -0.39 0.53 12.11
N LYS A 54 0.94 0.62 12.29
CA LYS A 54 1.67 1.88 12.15
C LYS A 54 1.61 2.42 10.73
N LEU A 55 1.70 1.55 9.73
CA LEU A 55 1.53 1.93 8.33
C LEU A 55 0.15 2.53 8.08
N GLN A 56 -0.91 1.90 8.59
CA GLN A 56 -2.29 2.39 8.43
C GLN A 56 -2.47 3.78 9.04
N ILE A 57 -1.94 4.00 10.26
CA ILE A 57 -2.02 5.31 10.93
C ILE A 57 -1.29 6.37 10.09
N ALA A 58 -0.04 6.10 9.70
CA ALA A 58 0.75 7.03 8.90
C ALA A 58 0.12 7.32 7.54
N PHE A 59 -0.45 6.30 6.88
CA PHE A 59 -1.14 6.46 5.61
C PHE A 59 -2.39 7.32 5.75
N ASN A 60 -3.20 7.10 6.78
CA ASN A 60 -4.40 7.90 7.04
C ASN A 60 -4.06 9.35 7.37
N GLN A 61 -3.01 9.59 8.15
CA GLN A 61 -2.55 10.95 8.45
C GLN A 61 -2.07 11.68 7.18
N TRP A 62 -1.31 10.99 6.33
CA TRP A 62 -0.88 11.54 5.04
C TRP A 62 -2.07 11.81 4.11
N SER A 63 -3.02 10.87 3.98
CA SER A 63 -4.16 11.03 3.06
C SER A 63 -5.08 12.18 3.47
N GLN A 64 -5.24 12.42 4.78
CA GLN A 64 -6.02 13.54 5.32
C GLN A 64 -5.45 14.91 4.91
N GLN A 65 -4.15 15.03 4.64
CA GLN A 65 -3.54 16.29 4.16
C GLN A 65 -4.02 16.67 2.75
N TYR A 66 -4.42 15.68 1.95
CA TYR A 66 -4.89 15.87 0.57
C TYR A 66 -6.42 15.87 0.46
N SER A 67 -7.13 15.40 1.48
CA SER A 67 -8.57 15.64 1.60
C SER A 67 -8.82 17.07 2.04
N LYS A 68 -8.83 18.01 1.09
CA LYS A 68 -9.62 19.24 1.27
C LYS A 68 -11.09 18.83 1.24
N THR A 69 -11.61 18.35 2.36
CA THR A 69 -13.05 18.16 2.52
C THR A 69 -13.66 19.54 2.46
N ARG A 70 -14.06 19.97 1.26
CA ARG A 70 -15.04 21.04 1.13
C ARG A 70 -16.24 20.53 1.92
N SER A 71 -16.54 21.24 3.02
CA SER A 71 -17.65 20.92 3.92
C SER A 71 -18.85 20.45 3.10
N ARG A 72 -19.19 19.15 3.18
CA ARG A 72 -20.32 18.42 2.55
C ARG A 72 -20.06 17.40 1.43
N GLU A 73 -18.83 17.03 1.08
CA GLU A 73 -18.64 15.82 0.25
C GLU A 73 -18.49 14.57 1.12
N TRP A 74 -19.55 13.78 1.19
CA TRP A 74 -19.53 12.44 1.81
C TRP A 74 -18.85 11.48 0.86
N VAL A 75 -17.53 11.28 1.02
CA VAL A 75 -16.82 10.21 0.33
C VAL A 75 -16.93 8.94 1.16
N SER A 76 -17.89 8.08 0.82
CA SER A 76 -17.94 6.71 1.35
C SER A 76 -16.88 5.88 0.63
N ILE A 77 -15.68 5.82 1.21
CA ILE A 77 -14.73 4.76 0.86
C ILE A 77 -15.22 3.54 1.63
N ASP A 78 -15.92 2.62 0.95
CA ASP A 78 -16.32 1.33 1.51
C ASP A 78 -15.07 0.63 2.05
N GLY A 79 -14.87 0.75 3.36
CA GLY A 79 -13.84 0.06 4.09
C GLY A 79 -14.28 -1.39 4.19
N LYS A 80 -14.08 -2.19 3.14
CA LYS A 80 -14.00 -3.65 3.24
C LYS A 80 -12.79 -3.98 4.10
N SER A 81 -12.96 -3.81 5.40
CA SER A 81 -12.18 -4.48 6.42
C SER A 81 -12.32 -5.96 6.11
N LEU A 82 -11.20 -6.62 5.80
CA LEU A 82 -11.10 -8.07 5.74
C LEU A 82 -11.27 -8.64 7.16
N LYS A 83 -12.45 -8.45 7.76
CA LYS A 83 -12.94 -9.26 8.89
C LYS A 83 -13.52 -10.53 8.30
N ASN A 84 -12.66 -11.40 7.76
CA ASN A 84 -13.01 -12.80 7.62
C ASN A 84 -11.91 -13.63 8.25
N THR A 85 -12.09 -13.89 9.53
CA THR A 85 -11.51 -15.06 10.19
C THR A 85 -12.62 -15.58 11.09
N VAL A 86 -13.56 -16.32 10.49
CA VAL A 86 -14.43 -17.21 11.25
C VAL A 86 -13.53 -18.32 11.79
N GLU A 87 -13.20 -18.23 13.08
CA GLU A 87 -12.71 -19.35 13.88
C GLU A 87 -13.90 -19.95 14.64
N ASN A 88 -14.69 -20.81 13.98
CA ASN A 88 -15.43 -21.86 14.67
C ASN A 88 -15.91 -22.93 13.69
N TYR A 89 -15.14 -24.01 13.52
CA TYR A 89 -15.67 -25.28 13.01
C TYR A 89 -16.27 -26.04 14.21
N GLY A 90 -17.51 -25.69 14.56
CA GLY A 90 -18.32 -26.50 15.47
C GLY A 90 -18.82 -27.73 14.73
N TYR A 91 -18.29 -28.90 15.11
CA TYR A 91 -18.75 -30.22 14.68
C TYR A 91 -20.20 -30.45 15.13
N ILE A 92 -21.05 -30.92 14.21
CA ILE A 92 -22.29 -31.66 14.50
C ILE A 92 -22.19 -32.97 13.74
#